data_AF-A0A964N5J9-F1
#
_entry.id   AF-A0A964N5J9-F1
#
_cell.length_a   1.000
_cell.length_b   1.000
_cell.length_c   1.000
_cell.angle_alpha   90.00
_cell.angle_beta   90.00
_cell.angle_gamma   90.00
#
_symmetry.space_group_name_H-M   'P 1'
#
loop_
_entity.id
_entity.type
_entity.pdbx_description
1 polymer ?
#
loop_
_entity_poly.entity_id
_entity_poly.type
_entity_poly.pdbx_seq_one_letter_code
_entity_poly.pdbx_strand_id
1 'polypeptide(L)'
;MELLADLERIAGLAGQFAPSDGAVSAVLPTEPTPGVRSYLCAFETPDGARTWLVLDEEGAAVSDRRDIKDAVSVAALCEIAEESAAGGDLDELLSQLVALRLTENPEGIDEAEDAVRALQQTIGTPPQRASPARLDEIGAATRRLELALDPAAPSPFTAALKGAHGTLDELLQEVVEAYRVPLTS
;
A
#
# COMPACT_ATOMS: atom_id res chain seq x y z
N MET A 1 -4.42 15.10 -9.60
CA MET A 1 -4.40 16.42 -8.95
C MET A 1 -5.29 16.48 -7.72
N GLU A 2 -6.49 15.88 -7.71
CA GLU A 2 -7.35 15.89 -6.51
C GLU A 2 -6.74 15.19 -5.28
N LEU A 3 -6.15 14.00 -5.45
CA LEU A 3 -5.60 13.25 -4.31
C LEU A 3 -4.50 14.00 -3.54
N LEU A 4 -3.60 14.68 -4.24
CA LEU A 4 -2.54 15.47 -3.59
C LEU A 4 -3.12 16.63 -2.77
N ALA A 5 -4.11 17.34 -3.33
CA ALA A 5 -4.80 18.42 -2.62
C ALA A 5 -5.59 17.89 -1.41
N ASP A 6 -6.21 16.72 -1.52
CA ASP A 6 -6.86 16.05 -0.39
C ASP A 6 -5.85 15.69 0.70
N LEU A 7 -4.69 15.14 0.34
CA LEU A 7 -3.65 14.78 1.32
C LEU A 7 -3.10 16.01 2.04
N GLU A 8 -2.86 17.11 1.32
CA GLU A 8 -2.44 18.38 1.93
C GLU A 8 -3.49 18.91 2.91
N ARG A 9 -4.77 18.88 2.51
CA ARG A 9 -5.90 19.28 3.37
C ARG A 9 -5.98 18.40 4.62
N ILE A 10 -5.97 17.08 4.44
CA ILE A 10 -6.09 16.10 5.52
C ILE A 10 -4.89 16.20 6.47
N ALA A 11 -3.67 16.38 5.97
CA ALA A 11 -2.49 16.61 6.82
C ALA A 11 -2.66 17.85 7.71
N GLY A 12 -3.21 18.94 7.16
CA GLY A 12 -3.53 20.14 7.94
C GLY A 12 -4.59 19.90 9.01
N LEU A 13 -5.62 19.11 8.72
CA LEU A 13 -6.66 18.74 9.69
C LEU A 13 -6.12 17.79 10.77
N ALA A 14 -5.35 16.77 10.38
CA ALA A 14 -4.67 15.84 11.27
C ALA A 14 -3.73 16.55 12.24
N GLY A 15 -3.08 17.65 11.82
CA GLY A 15 -2.21 18.46 12.67
C GLY A 15 -2.87 18.95 13.97
N GLN A 16 -4.19 19.11 14.00
CA GLN A 16 -4.94 19.49 15.21
C GLN A 16 -4.94 18.38 16.28
N PHE A 17 -4.68 17.14 15.87
CA PHE A 17 -4.61 15.97 16.74
C PHE A 17 -3.18 15.58 17.10
N ALA A 18 -2.16 16.25 16.55
CA ALA A 18 -0.77 15.94 16.83
C ALA A 18 -0.44 16.11 18.33
N PRO A 19 0.46 15.30 18.91
CA PRO A 19 0.99 15.56 20.25
C PRO A 19 1.74 16.90 20.28
N SER A 20 1.87 17.48 21.47
CA SER A 20 2.48 18.81 21.65
C SER A 20 3.91 18.92 21.14
N ASP A 21 4.63 17.80 21.11
CA ASP A 21 6.03 17.66 20.72
C ASP A 21 6.21 16.84 19.45
N GLY A 22 5.14 16.35 18.81
CA GLY A 22 5.22 15.59 17.56
C GLY A 22 4.43 16.22 16.43
N ALA A 23 4.50 15.57 15.26
CA ALA A 23 3.87 16.06 14.04
C ALA A 23 3.29 14.90 13.24
N VAL A 24 2.42 15.23 12.27
CA VAL A 24 2.00 14.27 11.25
C VAL A 24 3.23 13.83 10.46
N SER A 25 3.55 12.55 10.50
CA SER A 25 4.68 11.97 9.76
C SER A 25 4.25 11.33 8.44
N ALA A 26 3.02 10.81 8.38
CA ALA A 26 2.45 10.23 7.16
C ALA A 26 0.92 10.37 7.12
N VAL A 27 0.38 10.43 5.90
CA VAL A 27 -1.06 10.34 5.61
C VAL A 27 -1.25 9.37 4.45
N LEU A 28 -1.89 8.23 4.72
CA LEU A 28 -2.17 7.20 3.74
C LEU A 28 -3.65 7.25 3.35
N PRO A 29 -3.98 7.55 2.07
CA PRO A 29 -5.36 7.56 1.62
C PRO A 29 -5.85 6.12 1.39
N THR A 30 -7.02 5.81 1.93
CA THR A 30 -7.63 4.49 1.87
C THR A 30 -9.08 4.57 1.38
N GLU A 31 -9.53 3.50 0.75
CA GLU A 31 -10.92 3.28 0.38
C GLU A 31 -11.26 1.81 0.64
N PRO A 32 -11.58 1.45 1.90
CA PRO A 32 -11.81 0.06 2.29
C PRO A 32 -13.09 -0.50 1.67
N THR A 33 -14.09 0.36 1.45
CA THR A 33 -15.31 0.07 0.71
C THR A 33 -15.40 1.07 -0.46
N PRO A 34 -15.83 0.65 -1.67
CA PRO A 34 -15.95 1.55 -2.80
C PRO A 34 -16.78 2.81 -2.48
N GLY A 35 -16.18 3.98 -2.72
CA GLY A 35 -16.74 5.29 -2.42
C GLY A 35 -16.57 5.78 -0.97
N VAL A 36 -16.12 4.93 -0.03
CA VAL A 36 -15.91 5.31 1.37
C VAL A 36 -14.43 5.63 1.59
N ARG A 37 -14.11 6.92 1.60
CA ARG A 37 -12.73 7.40 1.74
C ARG A 37 -12.38 7.65 3.19
N SER A 38 -11.21 7.20 3.59
CA SER A 38 -10.63 7.54 4.89
C SER A 38 -9.12 7.62 4.81
N TYR A 39 -8.50 8.27 5.77
CA TYR A 39 -7.08 8.61 5.74
C TYR A 39 -6.43 8.17 7.04
N LEU A 40 -5.53 7.19 6.94
CA LEU A 40 -4.73 6.74 8.06
C LEU A 40 -3.57 7.72 8.26
N CYS A 41 -3.59 8.43 9.37
CA CYS A 41 -2.61 9.42 9.76
C CYS A 41 -1.68 8.82 10.83
N ALA A 42 -0.37 8.88 10.58
CA ALA A 42 0.65 8.59 11.56
C ALA A 42 1.19 9.89 12.13
N PHE A 43 1.42 9.89 13.44
CA PHE A 43 2.11 10.97 14.14
C PHE A 43 3.35 10.42 14.79
N GLU A 44 4.43 11.17 14.73
CA GLU A 44 5.71 10.78 15.31
C GLU A 44 6.28 11.91 16.17
N THR A 45 6.74 11.56 17.36
CA THR A 45 7.50 12.43 18.25
C THR A 45 9.00 12.28 17.99
N PRO A 46 9.84 13.26 18.37
CA PRO A 46 11.29 13.21 18.14
C PRO A 46 12.02 12.02 18.76
N ASP A 47 11.43 11.38 19.77
CA ASP A 47 11.93 10.16 20.40
C ASP A 47 11.52 8.87 19.67
N GLY A 48 10.77 8.99 18.57
CA GLY A 48 10.32 7.88 17.72
C GLY A 48 9.01 7.23 18.15
N ALA A 49 8.31 7.76 19.16
CA ALA A 49 7.00 7.21 19.53
C ALA A 49 5.97 7.54 18.44
N ARG A 50 5.26 6.51 17.99
CA ARG A 50 4.23 6.62 16.94
C ARG A 50 2.83 6.53 17.53
N THR A 51 1.94 7.38 17.05
CA THR A 51 0.51 7.34 17.38
C THR A 51 -0.31 7.49 16.11
N TRP A 52 -1.59 7.11 16.17
CA TRP A 52 -2.39 6.91 14.97
C TRP A 52 -3.78 7.54 15.06
N LEU A 53 -4.30 7.97 13.92
CA LEU A 53 -5.68 8.43 13.78
C LEU A 53 -6.19 8.12 12.38
N VAL A 54 -7.46 7.75 12.25
CA VAL A 54 -8.15 7.67 10.96
C VAL A 54 -9.09 8.86 10.86
N LEU A 55 -8.99 9.59 9.76
CA LEU A 55 -9.91 10.66 9.41
C LEU A 55 -10.83 10.21 8.26
N ASP A 56 -12.09 10.65 8.26
CA ASP A 56 -12.98 10.48 7.10
C ASP A 56 -12.68 11.51 5.99
N GLU A 57 -13.51 11.55 4.94
CA GLU A 57 -13.35 12.46 3.82
C GLU A 57 -13.41 13.94 4.23
N GLU A 58 -14.26 14.27 5.20
CA GLU A 58 -14.41 15.60 5.76
C GLU A 58 -13.27 15.99 6.72
N GLY A 59 -12.49 15.00 7.17
CA GLY A 59 -11.39 15.16 8.11
C GLY A 59 -11.83 15.07 9.58
N ALA A 60 -12.98 14.47 9.86
CA ALA A 60 -13.42 14.15 11.20
C ALA A 60 -12.80 12.83 11.69
N ALA A 61 -12.54 12.76 12.99
CA ALA A 61 -11.95 11.58 13.61
C ALA A 61 -12.92 10.40 13.62
N VAL A 62 -12.49 9.27 13.06
CA VAL A 62 -13.20 8.00 13.12
C VAL A 62 -12.92 7.33 14.47
N SER A 63 -13.95 6.79 15.12
CA SER A 63 -13.81 6.10 16.41
C SER A 63 -14.25 4.63 16.40
N ASP A 64 -15.03 4.20 15.40
CA ASP A 64 -15.48 2.81 15.29
C ASP A 64 -14.30 1.91 14.96
N ARG A 65 -14.06 0.91 15.82
CA ARG A 65 -12.94 -0.03 15.69
C ARG A 65 -12.95 -0.81 14.38
N ARG A 66 -14.11 -1.09 13.81
CA ARG A 66 -14.23 -1.84 12.54
C ARG A 66 -13.77 -0.97 11.39
N ASP A 67 -14.24 0.25 11.31
CA ASP A 67 -13.85 1.20 10.25
C ASP A 67 -12.33 1.48 10.28
N ILE A 68 -11.77 1.61 11.48
CA ILE A 68 -10.32 1.77 11.68
C ILE A 68 -9.57 0.52 11.21
N LYS A 69 -10.04 -0.67 11.62
CA LYS A 69 -9.42 -1.93 11.22
C LYS A 69 -9.42 -2.09 9.71
N ASP A 70 -10.53 -1.78 9.04
CA ASP A 70 -10.67 -1.92 7.60
C ASP A 70 -9.73 -0.95 6.86
N ALA A 71 -9.63 0.31 7.32
CA ALA A 71 -8.68 1.29 6.80
C ALA A 71 -7.22 0.87 6.95
N VAL A 72 -6.83 0.41 8.14
CA VAL A 72 -5.45 -0.05 8.42
C VAL A 72 -5.13 -1.30 7.61
N SER A 73 -6.08 -2.23 7.52
CA SER A 73 -5.89 -3.50 6.84
C SER A 73 -5.68 -3.30 5.34
N VAL A 74 -6.51 -2.47 4.70
CA VAL A 74 -6.33 -2.23 3.25
C VAL A 74 -5.05 -1.45 2.96
N ALA A 75 -4.67 -0.48 3.81
CA ALA A 75 -3.41 0.25 3.68
C ALA A 75 -2.20 -0.69 3.76
N ALA A 76 -2.14 -1.48 4.83
CA ALA A 76 -1.04 -2.39 5.08
C ALA A 76 -0.93 -3.50 4.02
N LEU A 77 -2.06 -4.08 3.60
CA LEU A 77 -2.04 -5.07 2.53
C LEU A 77 -1.57 -4.48 1.20
N CYS A 78 -1.97 -3.24 0.86
CA CYS A 78 -1.49 -2.59 -0.36
C CYS A 78 0.02 -2.35 -0.31
N GLU A 79 0.53 -1.86 0.81
CA GLU A 79 1.97 -1.66 1.01
C GLU A 79 2.75 -2.98 0.81
N ILE A 80 2.29 -4.05 1.45
CA ILE A 80 2.93 -5.37 1.34
C ILE A 80 2.82 -5.91 -0.09
N ALA A 81 1.69 -5.71 -0.76
CA ALA A 81 1.52 -6.12 -2.15
C ALA A 81 2.48 -5.36 -3.06
N GLU A 82 2.63 -4.05 -2.91
CA GLU A 82 3.55 -3.23 -3.70
C GLU A 82 5.01 -3.66 -3.48
N GLU A 83 5.42 -3.85 -2.22
CA GLU A 83 6.76 -4.34 -1.87
C GLU A 83 7.03 -5.75 -2.45
N SER A 84 6.06 -6.66 -2.30
CA SER A 84 6.17 -8.05 -2.76
C SER A 84 6.16 -8.17 -4.29
N ALA A 85 5.37 -7.33 -4.97
CA ALA A 85 5.28 -7.29 -6.42
C ALA A 85 6.55 -6.71 -7.05
N ALA A 86 7.19 -5.74 -6.37
CA ALA A 86 8.43 -5.13 -6.83
C ALA A 86 9.65 -6.05 -6.62
N GLY A 87 9.61 -6.96 -5.64
CA GLY A 87 10.38 -8.22 -5.56
C GLY A 87 11.92 -8.18 -5.69
N GLY A 88 12.54 -7.02 -5.89
CA GLY A 88 13.97 -6.91 -6.14
C GLY A 88 14.41 -5.66 -6.91
N ASP A 89 13.58 -5.17 -7.85
CA ASP A 89 13.71 -3.96 -8.69
C ASP A 89 13.18 -4.26 -10.12
N LEU A 90 12.01 -3.73 -10.48
CA LEU A 90 11.39 -3.97 -11.78
C LEU A 90 12.15 -3.30 -12.94
N ASP A 91 12.85 -2.20 -12.68
CA ASP A 91 13.68 -1.53 -13.70
C ASP A 91 14.92 -2.35 -14.02
N GLU A 92 15.53 -2.96 -13.01
CA GLU A 92 16.63 -3.90 -13.20
C GLU A 92 16.17 -5.13 -13.98
N LEU A 93 15.07 -5.76 -13.58
CA LEU A 93 14.51 -6.91 -14.27
C LEU A 93 14.22 -6.60 -15.75
N LEU A 94 13.58 -5.47 -16.03
CA LEU A 94 13.30 -5.05 -17.41
C LEU A 94 14.59 -4.85 -18.21
N SER A 95 15.62 -4.27 -17.60
CA SER A 95 16.92 -4.07 -18.24
C SER A 95 17.60 -5.40 -18.59
N GLN A 96 17.50 -6.39 -17.70
CA GLN A 96 18.01 -7.74 -17.94
C GLN A 96 17.25 -8.45 -19.07
N LEU A 97 15.92 -8.35 -19.11
CA LEU A 97 15.08 -8.92 -20.18
C LEU A 97 15.40 -8.31 -21.55
N VAL A 98 15.53 -6.98 -21.62
CA VAL A 98 15.91 -6.28 -22.87
C VAL A 98 17.28 -6.72 -23.35
N ALA A 99 18.26 -6.85 -22.46
CA ALA A 99 19.59 -7.34 -22.81
C ALA A 99 19.51 -8.76 -23.36
N LEU A 100 18.76 -9.65 -22.70
CA LEU A 100 18.56 -11.04 -23.12
C LEU A 100 17.86 -11.14 -24.48
N ARG A 101 16.87 -10.29 -24.75
CA ARG A 101 16.22 -10.22 -26.06
C ARG A 101 17.20 -9.85 -27.17
N LEU A 102 18.10 -8.89 -26.91
CA LEU A 102 19.08 -8.45 -27.90
C LEU A 102 20.16 -9.51 -28.20
N THR A 103 20.48 -10.38 -27.24
CA THR A 103 21.53 -11.40 -27.38
C THR A 103 21.01 -12.76 -27.82
N GLU A 104 19.89 -13.19 -27.28
CA GLU A 104 19.37 -14.57 -27.41
C GLU A 104 17.98 -14.64 -28.03
N ASN A 105 17.14 -13.61 -27.82
CA ASN A 105 15.76 -13.53 -28.31
C ASN A 105 14.94 -14.82 -28.06
N PRO A 106 14.85 -15.30 -26.80
CA PRO A 106 14.10 -16.51 -26.50
C PRO A 106 12.60 -16.32 -26.73
N GLU A 107 11.89 -17.42 -26.96
CA GLU A 107 10.43 -17.41 -27.09
C GLU A 107 9.79 -16.91 -25.78
N GLY A 108 8.79 -16.02 -25.88
CA GLY A 108 8.10 -15.45 -24.72
C GLY A 108 8.73 -14.18 -24.11
N ILE A 109 9.88 -13.73 -24.62
CA ILE A 109 10.62 -12.60 -24.03
C ILE A 109 9.87 -11.26 -24.16
N ASP A 110 9.16 -11.05 -25.28
CA ASP A 110 8.37 -9.84 -25.49
C ASP A 110 7.19 -9.79 -24.51
N GLU A 111 6.51 -10.92 -24.29
CA GLU A 111 5.43 -11.03 -23.30
C GLU A 111 5.91 -10.78 -21.86
N ALA A 112 7.13 -11.22 -21.53
CA ALA A 112 7.75 -10.95 -20.23
C ALA A 112 8.06 -9.46 -20.06
N GLU A 113 8.65 -8.80 -21.05
CA GLU A 113 8.90 -7.34 -21.02
C GLU A 113 7.59 -6.55 -20.86
N ASP A 114 6.55 -6.92 -21.62
CA ASP A 114 5.23 -6.28 -21.54
C ASP A 114 4.59 -6.49 -20.15
N ALA A 115 4.75 -7.67 -19.56
CA ALA A 115 4.23 -7.96 -18.23
C ALA A 115 4.94 -7.13 -17.13
N VAL A 116 6.26 -6.94 -17.23
CA VAL A 116 7.00 -6.05 -16.31
C VAL A 116 6.48 -4.62 -16.43
N ARG A 117 6.35 -4.09 -17.65
CA ARG A 117 5.85 -2.72 -17.88
C ARG A 117 4.42 -2.54 -17.37
N ALA A 118 3.56 -3.53 -17.57
CA ALA A 118 2.19 -3.50 -17.06
C ALA A 118 2.16 -3.46 -15.53
N LEU A 119 3.02 -4.23 -14.87
CA LEU A 119 3.14 -4.20 -13.41
C LEU A 119 3.68 -2.85 -12.90
N GLN A 120 4.71 -2.28 -13.56
CA GLN A 120 5.22 -0.95 -13.24
C GLN A 120 4.15 0.13 -13.34
N GLN A 121 3.31 0.08 -14.38
CA GLN A 121 2.19 1.01 -14.54
C GLN A 121 1.13 0.84 -13.46
N THR A 122 0.87 -0.39 -13.03
CA THR A 122 -0.11 -0.74 -11.99
C THR A 122 0.34 -0.23 -10.61
N ILE A 123 1.62 -0.45 -10.26
CA ILE A 123 2.21 0.08 -9.04
C ILE A 123 2.23 1.61 -9.12
N GLY A 124 2.72 2.16 -10.23
CA GLY A 124 2.75 3.60 -10.47
C GLY A 124 3.66 4.36 -9.50
N THR A 125 3.50 5.67 -9.44
CA THR A 125 4.23 6.53 -8.49
C THR A 125 3.31 6.97 -7.35
N PRO A 126 3.80 7.02 -6.10
CA PRO A 126 3.04 7.59 -4.99
C PRO A 126 2.69 9.08 -5.23
N PRO A 127 1.59 9.58 -4.63
CA PRO A 127 0.66 8.86 -3.75
C PRO A 127 -0.38 8.05 -4.52
N GLN A 128 -0.73 6.89 -3.98
CA GLN A 128 -1.79 6.00 -4.48
C GLN A 128 -2.78 5.70 -3.37
N ARG A 129 -4.03 5.44 -3.75
CA ARG A 129 -5.09 5.11 -2.80
C ARG A 129 -5.11 3.62 -2.54
N ALA A 130 -4.95 3.22 -1.29
CA ALA A 130 -5.09 1.84 -0.88
C ALA A 130 -6.57 1.41 -0.97
N SER A 131 -6.85 0.36 -1.74
CA SER A 131 -8.21 -0.18 -1.91
C SER A 131 -8.15 -1.67 -2.24
N PRO A 132 -9.24 -2.43 -2.01
CA PRO A 132 -9.29 -3.84 -2.42
C PRO A 132 -9.12 -4.01 -3.95
N ALA A 133 -9.69 -3.10 -4.74
CA ALA A 133 -9.54 -3.11 -6.20
C ALA A 133 -8.07 -2.96 -6.63
N ARG A 134 -7.31 -2.08 -5.95
CA ARG A 134 -5.87 -1.93 -6.20
C ARG A 134 -5.10 -3.20 -5.86
N LEU A 135 -5.44 -3.88 -4.76
CA LEU A 135 -4.83 -5.17 -4.42
C LEU A 135 -5.05 -6.21 -5.51
N ASP A 136 -6.28 -6.30 -6.03
CA ASP A 136 -6.63 -7.22 -7.10
C ASP A 136 -5.85 -6.89 -8.40
N GLU A 137 -5.73 -5.59 -8.74
CA GLU A 137 -4.97 -5.11 -9.90
C GLU A 137 -3.48 -5.48 -9.80
N ILE A 138 -2.85 -5.19 -8.66
CA ILE A 138 -1.44 -5.54 -8.40
C ILE A 138 -1.27 -7.06 -8.49
N GLY A 139 -2.12 -7.83 -7.80
CA GLY A 139 -2.03 -9.28 -7.81
C GLY A 139 -2.20 -9.90 -9.20
N ALA A 140 -3.12 -9.36 -10.01
CA ALA A 140 -3.31 -9.80 -11.39
C ALA A 140 -2.09 -9.47 -12.28
N ALA A 141 -1.54 -8.27 -12.15
CA ALA A 141 -0.35 -7.85 -12.91
C ALA A 141 0.89 -8.67 -12.50
N THR A 142 1.12 -8.88 -11.20
CA THR A 142 2.21 -9.72 -10.70
C THR A 142 2.05 -11.16 -11.17
N ARG A 143 0.84 -11.72 -11.11
CA ARG A 143 0.61 -13.08 -11.59
C ARG A 143 0.88 -13.23 -13.09
N ARG A 144 0.54 -12.21 -13.89
CA ARG A 144 0.87 -12.18 -15.32
C ARG A 144 2.37 -12.23 -15.55
N LEU A 145 3.14 -11.46 -14.78
CA LEU A 145 4.60 -11.47 -14.85
C LEU A 145 5.19 -12.83 -14.46
N GLU A 146 4.77 -13.39 -13.32
CA GLU A 146 5.24 -14.71 -12.86
C GLU A 146 5.01 -15.79 -13.94
N LEU A 147 3.83 -15.80 -14.56
CA LEU A 147 3.50 -16.76 -15.61
C LEU A 147 4.32 -16.56 -16.89
N ALA A 148 4.70 -15.32 -17.22
CA ALA A 148 5.56 -15.04 -18.37
C ALA A 148 7.02 -15.47 -18.12
N LEU A 149 7.49 -15.40 -16.86
CA LEU A 149 8.83 -15.81 -16.48
C LEU A 149 8.95 -17.33 -16.27
N ASP A 150 8.02 -17.94 -15.54
CA ASP A 150 7.96 -19.38 -15.32
C ASP A 150 6.50 -19.83 -15.05
N PRO A 151 5.80 -20.39 -16.06
CA PRO A 151 4.43 -20.86 -15.92
C PRO A 151 4.23 -21.97 -14.88
N ALA A 152 5.27 -22.73 -14.56
CA ALA A 152 5.20 -23.90 -13.67
C ALA A 152 5.51 -23.55 -12.21
N ALA A 153 6.11 -22.38 -11.95
CA ALA A 153 6.49 -21.97 -10.61
C ALA A 153 5.28 -21.56 -9.74
N PRO A 154 5.32 -21.87 -8.43
CA PRO A 154 4.38 -21.29 -7.48
C PRO A 154 4.59 -19.78 -7.37
N SER A 155 3.52 -19.02 -7.09
CA SER A 155 3.58 -17.56 -6.94
C SER A 155 4.29 -17.14 -5.66
N PRO A 156 5.47 -16.49 -5.73
CA PRO A 156 6.12 -15.91 -4.55
C PRO A 156 5.27 -14.80 -3.92
N PHE A 157 4.60 -13.99 -4.75
CA PHE A 157 3.70 -12.93 -4.31
C PHE A 157 2.55 -13.46 -3.43
N THR A 158 1.91 -14.55 -3.88
CA THR A 158 0.83 -15.19 -3.11
C THR A 158 1.34 -15.74 -1.77
N ALA A 159 2.57 -16.28 -1.74
CA ALA A 159 3.18 -16.77 -0.51
C ALA A 159 3.46 -15.62 0.46
N ALA A 160 3.98 -14.49 -0.02
CA ALA A 160 4.23 -13.28 0.76
C ALA A 160 2.94 -12.72 1.38
N LEU A 161 1.88 -12.53 0.58
CA LEU A 161 0.59 -12.05 1.09
C LEU A 161 -0.03 -13.00 2.13
N LYS A 162 0.14 -14.31 1.99
CA LYS A 162 -0.32 -15.27 3.00
C LYS A 162 0.48 -15.18 4.30
N GLY A 163 1.78 -14.85 4.23
CA GLY A 163 2.64 -14.66 5.39
C GLY A 163 2.36 -13.37 6.16
N ALA A 164 1.77 -12.36 5.51
CA ALA A 164 1.57 -11.02 6.05
C ALA A 164 0.63 -10.92 7.26
N HIS A 165 -0.20 -11.94 7.51
CA HIS A 165 -1.25 -11.88 8.55
C HIS A 165 -0.69 -11.54 9.95
N GLY A 166 0.47 -12.09 10.32
CA GLY A 166 1.08 -11.80 11.63
C GLY A 166 1.51 -10.34 11.78
N THR A 167 2.16 -9.78 10.76
CA THR A 167 2.57 -8.37 10.71
C THR A 167 1.35 -7.43 10.71
N LEU A 168 0.27 -7.81 10.02
CA LEU A 168 -0.96 -7.03 10.03
C LEU A 168 -1.61 -7.01 11.42
N ASP A 169 -1.68 -8.15 12.11
CA ASP A 169 -2.24 -8.23 13.46
C ASP A 169 -1.43 -7.38 14.46
N GLU A 170 -0.09 -7.39 14.36
CA GLU A 170 0.81 -6.55 15.16
C GLU A 170 0.56 -5.05 14.91
N LEU A 171 0.46 -4.63 13.64
CA LEU A 171 0.15 -3.24 13.28
C LEU A 171 -1.23 -2.82 13.79
N LEU A 172 -2.24 -3.68 13.65
CA LEU A 172 -3.59 -3.39 14.14
C LEU A 172 -3.60 -3.20 15.65
N GLN A 173 -2.86 -4.03 16.39
CA GLN A 173 -2.72 -3.89 17.83
C GLN A 173 -2.01 -2.56 18.18
N GLU A 174 -0.91 -2.22 17.51
CA GLU A 174 -0.21 -0.95 17.70
C GLU A 174 -1.14 0.24 17.47
N VAL A 175 -1.88 0.25 16.36
CA VAL A 175 -2.82 1.33 16.01
C VAL A 175 -3.89 1.50 17.10
N VAL A 176 -4.44 0.39 17.60
CA VAL A 176 -5.47 0.43 18.65
C VAL A 176 -4.91 0.90 19.99
N GLU A 177 -3.70 0.49 20.36
CA GLU A 177 -3.06 0.86 21.63
C GLU A 177 -2.61 2.33 21.64
N ALA A 178 -2.17 2.85 20.49
CA ALA A 178 -1.66 4.20 20.33
C ALA A 178 -2.63 5.14 19.56
N TYR A 179 -3.93 4.86 19.62
CA TYR A 179 -4.95 5.65 18.93
C TYR A 179 -5.21 6.99 19.62
N ARG A 180 -5.34 8.08 18.85
CA ARG A 180 -5.41 9.45 19.39
C ARG A 180 -6.74 9.83 20.02
N VAL A 181 -7.83 9.14 19.70
CA VAL A 181 -9.17 9.43 20.23
C VAL A 181 -9.77 8.19 20.91
N PRO A 182 -10.74 8.35 21.84
CA PRO A 182 -11.42 7.21 22.45
C PRO A 182 -12.12 6.34 21.40
N LEU A 183 -11.86 5.03 21.44
CA LEU A 183 -12.45 4.06 20.52
C LEU A 183 -13.85 3.63 20.95
N THR A 184 -14.73 3.46 19.98
CA THR A 184 -16.08 2.89 20.14
C THR A 184 -16.14 1.46 19.60
N SER A 185 -17.11 0.68 20.11
CA SER A 185 -17.39 -0.69 19.64
C SER A 185 -18.20 -0.71 18.35
#